data_AF-A0AAD8S486-F1
#
_entry.id   AF-A0AAD8S486-F1
#
_cell.length_a   1.000
_cell.length_b   1.000
_cell.length_c   1.000
_cell.angle_alpha   90.00
_cell.angle_beta   90.00
_cell.angle_gamma   90.00
#
_symmetry.space_group_name_H-M   'P 1'
#
loop_
_entity.id
_entity.type
_entity.pdbx_description
1 polymer ?
#
loop_
_entity_poly.entity_id
_entity_poly.type
_entity_poly.pdbx_seq_one_letter_code
_entity_poly.pdbx_strand_id
1 'polypeptide(L)'
;MAQVGAQLLPDDIIACVLRHLAPRSLAAARCVCRSWCAIIDDHRLLRTDLLPLEIYGILLEGLSPAPLKFFACPFTRRKIAAADFSYVDMEFQRRLQIEDHCNGLLCLRDYDQEIQDDDDKLVVNPATRQWARLPPPPCTAMEFFVDQMCLVFDPTVSPHYEVLLVHRVPWWAGSMPLFTSTKEAEWPPSPYAVPVFSSKTWTWEERIFVRRGEPAGTNADMHSDLIRDHFHRYVAYWKGAVYVHCQNDSMMRYISITP
;
A
#
# COMPACT_ATOMS: atom_id res chain seq x y z
N MET A 1 -10.24 -37.11 47.87
CA MET A 1 -10.42 -35.66 47.64
C MET A 1 -10.17 -35.38 46.17
N ALA A 2 -11.08 -34.65 45.55
CA ALA A 2 -11.27 -34.57 44.11
C ALA A 2 -10.06 -34.01 43.35
N GLN A 3 -9.65 -34.73 42.31
CA GLN A 3 -8.77 -34.22 41.26
C GLN A 3 -9.67 -33.36 40.36
N VAL A 4 -9.67 -32.04 40.58
CA VAL A 4 -10.32 -31.09 39.66
C VAL A 4 -9.46 -31.09 38.40
N GLY A 5 -9.80 -31.97 37.46
CA GLY A 5 -9.28 -31.89 36.10
C GLY A 5 -9.70 -30.54 35.54
N ALA A 6 -8.73 -29.68 35.23
CA ALA A 6 -9.00 -28.50 34.43
C ALA A 6 -9.66 -28.98 33.14
N GLN A 7 -10.96 -28.74 33.00
CA GLN A 7 -11.70 -29.08 31.79
C GLN A 7 -11.11 -28.25 30.65
N LEU A 8 -10.26 -28.89 29.86
CA LEU A 8 -9.80 -28.35 28.60
C LEU A 8 -11.03 -28.20 27.71
N LEU A 9 -11.33 -26.96 27.31
CA LEU A 9 -12.36 -26.66 26.33
C LEU A 9 -12.07 -27.47 25.06
N PRO A 10 -13.08 -28.14 24.46
CA PRO A 10 -12.89 -28.84 23.19
C PRO A 10 -12.39 -27.90 22.09
N ASP A 11 -11.54 -28.42 21.20
CA ASP A 11 -10.91 -27.66 20.12
C ASP A 11 -11.94 -26.95 19.21
N ASP A 12 -13.10 -27.57 18.97
CA ASP A 12 -14.20 -26.98 18.19
C ASP A 12 -14.78 -25.72 18.83
N ILE A 13 -14.85 -25.68 20.17
CA ILE A 13 -15.37 -24.53 20.92
C ILE A 13 -14.33 -23.40 20.90
N ILE A 14 -13.06 -23.74 21.07
CA ILE A 14 -11.96 -22.78 20.95
C ILE A 14 -11.92 -22.21 19.52
N ALA A 15 -12.04 -23.06 18.50
CA ALA A 15 -12.13 -22.64 17.11
C ALA A 15 -13.31 -21.69 16.88
N CYS A 16 -14.47 -21.98 17.48
CA CYS A 16 -15.64 -21.10 17.41
C CYS A 16 -15.35 -19.72 18.02
N VAL A 17 -14.73 -19.66 19.21
CA VAL A 17 -14.34 -18.38 19.83
C VAL A 17 -13.33 -17.63 18.95
N LEU A 18 -12.29 -18.32 18.47
CA LEU A 18 -11.25 -17.75 17.64
C LEU A 18 -11.79 -17.21 16.30
N ARG A 19 -12.83 -17.83 15.70
CA ARG A 19 -13.49 -17.32 14.48
C ARG A 19 -14.11 -15.93 14.63
N HIS A 20 -14.42 -15.50 15.85
CA HIS A 20 -14.97 -14.17 16.10
C HIS A 20 -13.89 -13.09 16.16
N LEU A 21 -12.61 -13.47 16.20
CA LEU A 21 -11.51 -12.52 16.19
C LEU A 21 -11.35 -11.92 14.79
N ALA A 22 -11.08 -10.61 14.73
CA ALA A 22 -10.60 -9.99 13.51
C ALA A 22 -9.34 -10.71 13.01
N PRO A 23 -9.11 -10.84 11.70
CA PRO A 23 -8.05 -11.73 11.22
C PRO A 23 -6.63 -11.37 11.71
N ARG A 24 -6.33 -10.09 12.02
CA ARG A 24 -5.09 -9.69 12.73
C ARG A 24 -4.95 -10.35 14.09
N SER A 25 -6.01 -10.30 14.89
CA SER A 25 -6.04 -10.87 16.24
C SER A 25 -6.00 -12.38 16.19
N LEU A 26 -6.62 -12.98 15.17
CA LEU A 26 -6.52 -14.41 14.89
C LEU A 26 -5.11 -14.83 14.49
N ALA A 27 -4.41 -14.03 13.67
CA ALA A 27 -3.02 -14.27 13.31
C ALA A 27 -2.10 -14.14 14.54
N ALA A 28 -2.34 -13.16 15.42
CA ALA A 28 -1.64 -13.04 16.68
C ALA A 28 -1.93 -14.22 17.63
N ALA A 29 -3.18 -14.69 17.70
CA ALA A 29 -3.60 -15.85 18.48
C ALA A 29 -2.86 -17.13 18.06
N ARG A 30 -2.55 -17.28 16.77
CA ARG A 30 -1.72 -18.37 16.24
C ARG A 30 -0.33 -18.43 16.87
N CYS A 31 0.23 -17.29 17.29
CA CYS A 31 1.56 -17.20 17.90
C CYS A 31 1.55 -17.40 19.43
N VAL A 32 0.39 -17.56 20.07
CA VAL A 32 0.29 -17.66 21.54
C VAL A 32 0.80 -19.00 22.06
N CYS A 33 0.36 -20.12 21.47
CA CYS A 33 0.83 -21.45 21.85
C CYS A 33 0.63 -22.46 20.71
N ARG A 34 1.28 -23.63 20.82
CA ARG A 34 1.20 -24.69 19.79
C ARG A 34 -0.21 -25.23 19.60
N SER A 35 -1.00 -25.38 20.67
CA SER A 35 -2.38 -25.86 20.57
C SER A 35 -3.27 -24.89 19.80
N TRP A 36 -3.17 -23.60 20.06
CA TRP A 36 -3.92 -22.58 19.32
C TRP A 36 -3.49 -22.51 17.85
N CYS A 37 -2.19 -22.62 17.59
CA CYS A 37 -1.68 -22.72 16.22
C CYS A 37 -2.29 -23.91 15.48
N ALA A 38 -2.30 -25.10 16.09
CA ALA A 38 -2.89 -26.30 15.49
C ALA A 38 -4.39 -26.14 15.22
N ILE A 39 -5.16 -25.64 16.19
CA ILE A 39 -6.60 -25.40 16.02
C ILE A 39 -6.88 -24.43 14.87
N ILE A 40 -6.14 -23.32 14.79
CA ILE A 40 -6.30 -22.31 13.74
C ILE A 40 -5.97 -22.89 12.36
N ASP A 41 -4.90 -23.67 12.26
CA ASP A 41 -4.43 -24.25 11.00
C ASP A 41 -5.34 -25.41 10.53
N ASP A 42 -5.72 -26.31 11.43
CA ASP A 42 -6.58 -27.47 11.14
C ASP A 42 -7.98 -27.03 10.70
N HIS A 43 -8.54 -26.01 11.36
CA HIS A 43 -9.85 -25.45 10.99
C HIS A 43 -9.76 -24.39 9.89
N ARG A 44 -8.56 -24.07 9.39
CA ARG A 44 -8.33 -23.06 8.33
C ARG A 44 -8.99 -21.72 8.64
N LEU A 45 -8.89 -21.27 9.90
CA LEU A 45 -9.57 -20.06 10.36
C LEU A 45 -8.94 -18.80 9.75
N LEU A 46 -7.65 -18.84 9.46
CA LEU A 46 -6.97 -17.80 8.69
C LEU A 46 -7.26 -18.00 7.20
N ARG A 47 -7.63 -16.93 6.52
CA ARG A 47 -7.73 -16.85 5.05
C ARG A 47 -6.33 -17.04 4.45
N THR A 48 -5.89 -18.28 4.31
CA THR A 48 -4.59 -18.64 3.70
C THR A 48 -4.49 -18.21 2.24
N ASP A 49 -5.63 -17.92 1.60
CA ASP A 49 -5.76 -17.29 0.28
C ASP A 49 -5.37 -15.81 0.28
N LEU A 50 -5.51 -15.12 1.40
CA LEU A 50 -5.28 -13.68 1.51
C LEU A 50 -4.02 -13.34 2.32
N LEU A 51 -3.61 -14.20 3.25
CA LEU A 51 -2.46 -13.95 4.11
C LEU A 51 -1.20 -14.59 3.55
N PRO A 52 -0.18 -13.81 3.14
CA PRO A 52 1.12 -14.36 2.80
C PRO A 52 1.78 -14.89 4.09
N LEU A 53 1.57 -16.17 4.38
CA LEU A 53 2.19 -16.86 5.52
C LEU A 53 3.68 -17.19 5.27
N GLU A 54 4.13 -17.06 4.02
CA GLU A 54 5.49 -17.32 3.57
C GLU A 54 5.92 -16.23 2.56
N ILE A 55 7.18 -15.80 2.64
CA ILE A 55 7.76 -14.92 1.62
C ILE A 55 8.03 -15.75 0.37
N TYR A 56 7.25 -15.53 -0.67
CA TYR A 56 7.38 -16.27 -1.92
C TYR A 56 8.56 -15.80 -2.78
N GLY A 57 8.94 -14.52 -2.71
CA GLY A 57 10.06 -13.98 -3.46
C GLY A 57 10.15 -12.46 -3.40
N ILE A 58 11.12 -11.91 -4.13
CA ILE A 58 11.42 -10.48 -4.19
C ILE A 58 11.30 -10.01 -5.64
N LEU A 59 10.57 -8.92 -5.86
CA LEU A 59 10.52 -8.20 -7.13
C LEU A 59 11.52 -7.04 -7.09
N LEU A 60 12.36 -6.94 -8.12
CA LEU A 60 13.33 -5.86 -8.26
C LEU A 60 13.11 -5.13 -9.58
N GLU A 61 13.03 -3.80 -9.48
CA GLU A 61 13.10 -2.90 -10.62
C GLU A 61 14.55 -2.69 -11.05
N GLY A 62 14.82 -2.79 -12.36
CA GLY A 62 16.16 -2.62 -12.90
C GLY A 62 16.53 -1.14 -13.09
N LEU A 63 17.82 -0.81 -12.99
CA LEU A 63 18.36 0.55 -13.21
C LEU A 63 18.35 1.03 -14.68
N SER A 64 17.77 0.25 -15.59
CA SER A 64 17.74 0.45 -17.05
C SER A 64 16.37 -0.04 -17.53
N PRO A 65 15.82 0.41 -18.68
CA PRO A 65 14.54 -0.08 -19.23
C PRO A 65 14.62 -1.58 -19.53
N ALA A 66 14.47 -2.37 -18.49
CA ALA A 66 14.57 -3.81 -18.45
C ALA A 66 13.35 -4.30 -17.66
N PRO A 67 12.80 -5.46 -18.04
CA PRO A 67 11.63 -6.01 -17.37
C PRO A 67 11.90 -6.25 -15.88
N LEU A 68 10.85 -6.11 -15.07
CA LEU A 68 10.88 -6.41 -13.64
C LEU A 68 11.45 -7.82 -13.40
N LYS A 69 12.38 -7.93 -12.45
CA LYS A 69 13.03 -9.22 -12.12
C LYS A 69 12.39 -9.83 -10.89
N PHE A 70 12.00 -11.09 -10.99
CA PHE A 70 11.44 -11.83 -9.85
C PHE A 70 12.37 -12.92 -9.37
N PHE A 71 12.74 -12.84 -8.09
CA PHE A 71 13.56 -13.80 -7.39
C PHE A 71 12.66 -14.64 -6.48
N ALA A 72 12.29 -15.84 -6.94
CA ALA A 72 11.49 -16.77 -6.16
C ALA A 72 12.32 -17.42 -5.05
N CYS A 73 11.72 -17.65 -3.88
CA CYS A 73 12.29 -18.50 -2.85
C CYS A 73 12.22 -19.97 -3.32
N PRO A 74 13.35 -20.67 -3.42
CA PRO A 74 13.42 -22.02 -4.01
C PRO A 74 12.69 -23.07 -3.18
N PHE A 75 12.39 -22.78 -1.92
CA PHE A 75 11.76 -23.70 -0.97
C PHE A 75 10.23 -23.62 -0.96
N THR A 76 9.63 -22.68 -1.71
CA THR A 76 8.18 -22.50 -1.68
C THR A 76 7.47 -23.53 -2.57
N ARG A 77 6.48 -24.24 -2.02
CA ARG A 77 5.73 -25.29 -2.75
C ARG A 77 4.94 -24.76 -3.95
N ARG A 78 4.40 -23.53 -3.86
CA ARG A 78 3.52 -22.95 -4.88
C ARG A 78 4.33 -22.04 -5.78
N LYS A 79 4.54 -22.40 -7.05
CA LYS A 79 5.23 -21.53 -8.00
C LYS A 79 4.27 -20.47 -8.56
N ILE A 80 4.41 -19.20 -8.20
CA ILE A 80 3.92 -18.10 -9.04
C ILE A 80 4.76 -18.15 -10.33
N ALA A 81 4.09 -18.27 -11.48
CA ALA A 81 4.72 -18.14 -12.79
C ALA A 81 5.47 -16.80 -12.83
N ALA A 82 6.63 -16.78 -13.50
CA ALA A 82 7.58 -15.68 -13.48
C ALA A 82 6.93 -14.29 -13.67
N ALA A 83 7.60 -13.22 -13.22
CA ALA A 83 7.17 -11.83 -13.41
C ALA A 83 7.26 -11.36 -14.87
N ASP A 84 6.66 -12.14 -15.78
CA ASP A 84 6.49 -11.75 -17.17
C ASP A 84 5.28 -10.83 -17.37
N PHE A 85 4.45 -10.63 -16.32
CA PHE A 85 3.20 -9.85 -16.35
C PHE A 85 2.34 -10.10 -17.60
N SER A 86 2.50 -11.27 -18.24
CA SER A 86 1.90 -11.60 -19.55
C SER A 86 0.37 -11.71 -19.52
N TYR A 87 -0.20 -11.66 -18.32
CA TYR A 87 -1.64 -11.68 -18.05
C TYR A 87 -2.22 -10.28 -17.86
N VAL A 88 -1.37 -9.26 -17.71
CA VAL A 88 -1.76 -7.84 -17.82
C VAL A 88 -1.87 -7.54 -19.31
N ASP A 89 -2.90 -6.79 -19.71
CA ASP A 89 -3.22 -6.57 -21.13
C ASP A 89 -2.00 -6.08 -21.93
N MET A 90 -1.92 -6.50 -23.19
CA MET A 90 -0.77 -6.29 -24.07
C MET A 90 -0.53 -4.81 -24.41
N GLU A 91 -1.51 -3.94 -24.15
CA GLU A 91 -1.38 -2.49 -24.30
C GLU A 91 -0.40 -1.88 -23.27
N PHE A 92 -0.21 -2.51 -22.10
CA PHE A 92 0.61 -2.02 -20.99
C PHE A 92 2.09 -2.45 -21.00
N GLN A 93 2.61 -2.91 -22.15
CA GLN A 93 3.94 -3.52 -22.23
C GLN A 93 5.09 -2.53 -22.43
N ARG A 94 4.83 -1.22 -22.43
CA ARG A 94 5.81 -0.24 -22.95
C ARG A 94 6.86 0.18 -21.93
N ARG A 95 6.52 0.27 -20.63
CA ARG A 95 7.45 0.30 -19.47
C ARG A 95 6.63 0.38 -18.17
N LEU A 96 6.37 -0.75 -17.51
CA LEU A 96 5.73 -0.75 -16.18
C LEU A 96 6.73 -0.31 -15.12
N GLN A 97 6.43 0.77 -14.41
CA GLN A 97 7.17 1.23 -13.24
C GLN A 97 6.40 0.87 -11.96
N ILE A 98 7.08 0.37 -10.93
CA ILE A 98 6.44 0.14 -9.63
C ILE A 98 6.33 1.49 -8.91
N GLU A 99 5.11 1.98 -8.67
CA GLU A 99 4.89 3.17 -7.85
C GLU A 99 4.87 2.86 -6.36
N ASP A 100 4.22 1.75 -5.98
CA ASP A 100 4.11 1.31 -4.60
C ASP A 100 3.80 -0.20 -4.51
N HIS A 101 3.97 -0.77 -3.32
CA HIS A 101 3.58 -2.13 -3.02
C HIS A 101 3.01 -2.25 -1.60
N CYS A 102 2.03 -3.13 -1.40
CA CYS A 102 1.47 -3.36 -0.07
C CYS A 102 0.92 -4.78 0.07
N ASN A 103 1.44 -5.54 1.04
CA ASN A 103 1.01 -6.92 1.37
C ASN A 103 0.82 -7.84 0.15
N GLY A 104 1.73 -7.76 -0.83
CA GLY A 104 1.73 -8.60 -2.03
C GLY A 104 0.98 -8.03 -3.24
N LEU A 105 0.29 -6.90 -3.09
CA LEU A 105 -0.21 -6.12 -4.22
C LEU A 105 0.85 -5.13 -4.69
N LEU A 106 0.83 -4.83 -5.99
CA LEU A 106 1.69 -3.85 -6.65
C LEU A 106 0.82 -2.77 -7.29
N CYS A 107 1.20 -1.51 -7.13
CA CYS A 107 0.68 -0.41 -7.91
C CYS A 107 1.70 -0.08 -9.01
N LEU A 108 1.31 -0.23 -10.26
CA LEU A 108 2.17 0.03 -11.42
C LEU A 108 1.63 1.24 -12.18
N ARG A 109 2.55 2.04 -12.71
CA ARG A 109 2.27 3.07 -13.70
C ARG A 109 2.76 2.56 -15.05
N ASP A 110 1.92 2.65 -16.07
CA ASP A 110 2.39 2.54 -17.44
C ASP A 110 2.85 3.91 -17.92
N TYR A 111 4.03 3.96 -18.53
CA TYR A 111 4.65 5.19 -18.96
C TYR A 111 4.86 5.14 -20.47
N ASP A 112 4.06 5.92 -21.20
CA ASP A 112 4.26 6.16 -22.62
C ASP A 112 5.05 7.47 -22.84
N GLN A 113 6.20 7.36 -23.51
CA GLN A 113 7.04 8.54 -23.84
C GLN A 113 6.47 9.34 -25.02
N GLU A 114 5.56 8.77 -25.80
CA GLU A 114 5.01 9.36 -27.02
C GLU A 114 3.68 10.08 -26.78
N ILE A 115 2.96 9.72 -25.71
CA ILE A 115 1.65 10.29 -25.36
C ILE A 115 1.74 10.94 -23.99
N GLN A 116 1.67 12.27 -23.95
CA GLN A 116 1.91 13.09 -22.76
C GLN A 116 0.78 13.00 -21.71
N ASP A 117 -0.22 12.13 -21.89
CA ASP A 117 -1.54 12.23 -21.25
C ASP A 117 -2.17 10.88 -20.84
N ASP A 118 -1.48 9.75 -21.03
CA ASP A 118 -2.00 8.41 -20.69
C ASP A 118 -1.17 7.77 -19.57
N ASP A 119 -1.20 8.40 -18.38
CA ASP A 119 -0.59 7.87 -17.16
C ASP A 119 -1.56 6.82 -16.56
N ASP A 120 -1.70 5.70 -17.26
CA ASP A 120 -2.55 4.61 -16.80
C ASP A 120 -1.96 3.92 -15.59
N LYS A 121 -2.82 3.70 -14.59
CA LYS A 121 -2.42 3.13 -13.32
C LYS A 121 -3.17 1.85 -13.05
N LEU A 122 -2.44 0.85 -12.58
CA LEU A 122 -2.95 -0.49 -12.43
C LEU A 122 -2.50 -1.13 -11.13
N VAL A 123 -3.41 -1.81 -10.46
CA VAL A 123 -3.11 -2.60 -9.27
C VAL A 123 -3.05 -4.07 -9.68
N VAL A 124 -1.96 -4.74 -9.34
CA VAL A 124 -1.70 -6.13 -9.73
C VAL A 124 -1.51 -6.98 -8.48
N ASN A 125 -2.10 -8.16 -8.51
CA ASN A 125 -1.82 -9.25 -7.59
C ASN A 125 -1.06 -10.36 -8.35
N PRO A 126 0.28 -10.43 -8.24
CA PRO A 126 1.07 -11.47 -8.88
C PRO A 126 0.69 -12.88 -8.42
N ALA A 127 0.28 -13.06 -7.16
CA ALA A 127 -0.04 -14.37 -6.60
C ALA A 127 -1.34 -14.96 -7.14
N THR A 128 -2.31 -14.11 -7.46
CA THR A 128 -3.60 -14.54 -8.05
C THR A 128 -3.67 -14.33 -9.56
N ARG A 129 -2.68 -13.69 -10.17
CA ARG A 129 -2.68 -13.27 -11.59
C ARG A 129 -3.90 -12.41 -11.93
N GLN A 130 -4.31 -11.58 -10.99
CA GLN A 130 -5.39 -10.62 -11.17
C GLN A 130 -4.82 -9.22 -11.24
N TRP A 131 -5.47 -8.37 -12.02
CA TRP A 131 -5.13 -6.95 -12.13
C TRP A 131 -6.39 -6.14 -12.33
N ALA A 132 -6.31 -4.85 -12.05
CA ALA A 132 -7.37 -3.91 -12.39
C ALA A 132 -6.79 -2.51 -12.67
N ARG A 133 -7.29 -1.87 -13.74
CA ARG A 133 -6.98 -0.47 -14.08
C ARG A 133 -7.74 0.44 -13.12
N LEU A 134 -7.06 1.41 -12.54
CA LEU A 134 -7.68 2.41 -11.68
C LEU A 134 -8.46 3.41 -12.54
N PRO A 135 -9.66 3.83 -12.12
CA PRO A 135 -10.34 4.93 -12.78
C PRO A 135 -9.52 6.22 -12.61
N PRO A 136 -9.64 7.18 -13.54
CA PRO A 136 -8.92 8.44 -13.45
C PRO A 136 -9.24 9.14 -12.12
N PRO A 137 -8.23 9.66 -11.42
CA PRO A 137 -8.46 10.38 -10.18
C PRO A 137 -9.25 11.67 -10.44
N PRO A 138 -10.04 12.14 -9.47
CA PRO A 138 -10.67 13.44 -9.58
C PRO A 138 -9.59 14.52 -9.73
N CYS A 139 -9.81 15.51 -10.60
CA CYS A 139 -8.92 16.65 -10.74
C CYS A 139 -8.78 17.33 -9.37
N THR A 140 -7.62 17.20 -8.74
CA THR A 140 -7.32 17.84 -7.47
C THR A 140 -7.01 19.31 -7.70
N ALA A 141 -7.56 20.19 -6.86
CA ALA A 141 -7.30 21.64 -6.90
C ALA A 141 -5.82 22.01 -6.68
N MET A 142 -4.98 21.03 -6.35
CA MET A 142 -3.52 21.14 -6.23
C MET A 142 -2.83 20.74 -7.55
N GLU A 143 -3.23 21.34 -8.68
CA GLU A 143 -2.78 21.04 -10.05
C GLU A 143 -1.25 21.08 -10.28
N PHE A 144 -0.48 21.59 -9.31
CA PHE A 144 0.98 21.72 -9.40
C PHE A 144 1.75 20.68 -8.61
N PHE A 145 1.08 19.83 -7.83
CA PHE A 145 1.75 18.77 -7.09
C PHE A 145 1.77 17.49 -7.91
N VAL A 146 2.82 16.69 -7.75
CA VAL A 146 2.88 15.36 -8.36
C VAL A 146 2.22 14.39 -7.39
N ASP A 147 1.16 13.72 -7.84
CA ASP A 147 0.49 12.71 -7.02
C ASP A 147 1.30 11.43 -6.96
N GLN A 148 1.70 11.07 -5.74
CA GLN A 148 2.27 9.78 -5.42
C GLN A 148 1.17 8.85 -4.93
N MET A 149 1.05 7.68 -5.56
CA MET A 149 0.11 6.65 -5.08
C MET A 149 0.66 5.94 -3.86
N CYS A 150 -0.22 5.73 -2.89
CA CYS A 150 0.00 4.83 -1.78
C CYS A 150 -1.04 3.72 -1.79
N LEU A 151 -0.57 2.49 -1.92
CA LEU A 151 -1.40 1.30 -1.87
C LEU A 151 -1.60 0.88 -0.42
N VAL A 152 -2.87 0.74 -0.04
CA VAL A 152 -3.28 0.35 1.30
C VAL A 152 -4.06 -0.93 1.20
N PHE A 153 -3.39 -2.02 1.55
CA PHE A 153 -3.99 -3.32 1.57
C PHE A 153 -3.56 -4.05 2.81
N ASP A 154 -4.52 -4.45 3.65
CA ASP A 154 -4.25 -5.43 4.67
C ASP A 154 -5.23 -6.60 4.57
N PRO A 155 -4.79 -7.76 4.04
CA PRO A 155 -5.64 -8.93 3.92
C PRO A 155 -6.13 -9.48 5.26
N THR A 156 -5.49 -9.09 6.38
CA THR A 156 -5.95 -9.42 7.73
C THR A 156 -7.12 -8.55 8.22
N VAL A 157 -7.51 -7.52 7.47
CA VAL A 157 -8.57 -6.57 7.83
C VAL A 157 -9.70 -6.61 6.79
N SER A 158 -9.37 -6.58 5.51
CA SER A 158 -10.33 -6.50 4.41
C SER A 158 -9.78 -7.21 3.17
N PRO A 159 -10.63 -7.86 2.35
CA PRO A 159 -10.21 -8.36 1.03
C PRO A 159 -10.05 -7.23 0.00
N HIS A 160 -10.51 -6.00 0.32
CA HIS A 160 -10.41 -4.83 -0.53
C HIS A 160 -9.19 -3.99 -0.17
N TYR A 161 -8.63 -3.33 -1.19
CA TYR A 161 -7.53 -2.38 -1.06
C TYR A 161 -8.04 -0.96 -1.29
N GLU A 162 -7.31 0.00 -0.76
CA GLU A 162 -7.48 1.42 -1.04
C GLU A 162 -6.22 1.95 -1.73
N VAL A 163 -6.36 3.02 -2.52
CA VAL A 163 -5.23 3.76 -3.10
C VAL A 163 -5.39 5.22 -2.76
N LEU A 164 -4.39 5.81 -2.09
CA LEU A 164 -4.39 7.22 -1.71
C LEU A 164 -3.49 8.02 -2.64
N LEU A 165 -3.88 9.25 -2.96
CA LEU A 165 -3.04 10.20 -3.70
C LEU A 165 -2.39 11.19 -2.75
N VAL A 166 -1.14 10.95 -2.44
CA VAL A 166 -0.34 11.84 -1.59
C VAL A 166 0.43 12.80 -2.50
N HIS A 167 0.13 14.08 -2.37
CA HIS A 167 0.73 15.16 -3.15
C HIS A 167 2.21 15.35 -2.77
N ARG A 168 3.06 15.60 -3.77
CA ARG A 168 4.48 15.93 -3.63
C ARG A 168 4.79 17.27 -4.31
N VAL A 169 5.65 18.09 -3.70
CA VAL A 169 6.15 19.32 -4.36
C VAL A 169 7.10 18.92 -5.50
N PRO A 170 6.84 19.26 -6.77
CA PRO A 170 7.80 18.98 -7.83
C PRO A 170 9.08 19.80 -7.69
N TRP A 171 10.18 19.27 -8.20
CA TRP A 171 11.48 19.96 -8.25
C TRP A 171 11.46 21.23 -9.13
N TRP A 172 10.51 21.32 -10.07
CA TRP A 172 10.32 22.50 -10.91
C TRP A 172 9.33 23.51 -10.31
N ALA A 173 8.74 23.22 -9.14
CA ALA A 173 7.75 24.08 -8.51
C ALA A 173 8.31 25.47 -8.17
N GLY A 174 9.63 25.57 -7.93
CA GLY A 174 10.31 26.81 -7.57
C GLY A 174 10.10 27.97 -8.56
N SER A 175 9.84 27.65 -9.83
CA SER A 175 9.60 28.59 -10.92
C SER A 175 8.12 28.95 -11.11
N MET A 176 7.20 28.33 -10.36
CA MET A 176 5.76 28.52 -10.53
C MET A 176 5.21 29.67 -9.66
N PRO A 177 4.40 30.59 -10.21
CA PRO A 177 3.82 31.71 -9.46
C PRO A 177 2.98 31.26 -8.25
N LEU A 178 2.19 30.19 -8.40
CA LEU A 178 1.33 29.62 -7.36
C LEU A 178 2.09 28.87 -6.26
N PHE A 179 3.23 28.28 -6.59
CA PHE A 179 4.12 27.77 -5.54
C PHE A 179 4.69 28.92 -4.71
N THR A 180 5.03 30.04 -5.35
CA THR A 180 5.59 31.22 -4.67
C THR A 180 4.67 31.77 -3.59
N SER A 181 3.34 31.76 -3.80
CA SER A 181 2.37 32.19 -2.79
C SER A 181 2.15 31.19 -1.65
N THR A 182 2.57 29.94 -1.82
CA THR A 182 2.38 28.87 -0.83
C THR A 182 3.69 28.39 -0.21
N LYS A 183 4.84 29.02 -0.54
CA LYS A 183 6.18 28.63 -0.04
C LYS A 183 6.27 28.54 1.48
N GLU A 184 5.63 29.46 2.19
CA GLU A 184 5.66 29.54 3.65
C GLU A 184 4.59 28.67 4.34
N ALA A 185 3.70 28.03 3.57
CA ALA A 185 2.67 27.17 4.15
C ALA A 185 3.31 25.94 4.79
N GLU A 186 2.77 25.56 5.95
CA GLU A 186 3.24 24.38 6.68
C GLU A 186 3.05 23.10 5.86
N TRP A 187 4.10 22.27 5.88
CA TRP A 187 4.10 20.96 5.29
C TRP A 187 4.25 19.87 6.37
N PRO A 188 3.48 18.78 6.32
CA PRO A 188 2.34 18.62 5.44
C PRO A 188 1.20 19.56 5.81
N PRO A 189 0.30 19.92 4.88
CA PRO A 189 -0.91 20.65 5.21
C PRO A 189 -1.73 19.90 6.28
N SER A 190 -2.44 20.65 7.12
CA SER A 190 -3.34 20.10 8.13
C SER A 190 -4.50 21.08 8.34
N PRO A 191 -5.76 20.69 8.09
CA PRO A 191 -6.20 19.40 7.57
C PRO A 191 -5.71 19.12 6.14
N TYR A 192 -5.56 17.84 5.80
CA TYR A 192 -5.14 17.39 4.48
C TYR A 192 -6.21 16.55 3.79
N ALA A 193 -6.83 17.12 2.76
CA ALA A 193 -7.78 16.41 1.92
C ALA A 193 -7.02 15.57 0.88
N VAL A 194 -7.27 14.26 0.89
CA VAL A 194 -6.61 13.28 0.04
C VAL A 194 -7.67 12.47 -0.70
N PRO A 195 -7.61 12.38 -2.03
CA PRO A 195 -8.40 11.42 -2.79
C PRO A 195 -8.02 9.99 -2.42
N VAL A 196 -9.02 9.17 -2.10
CA VAL A 196 -8.89 7.76 -1.75
C VAL A 196 -9.78 6.95 -2.66
N PHE A 197 -9.17 6.09 -3.48
CA PHE A 197 -9.87 5.07 -4.23
C PHE A 197 -10.13 3.86 -3.33
N SER A 198 -11.31 3.26 -3.43
CA SER A 198 -11.66 2.01 -2.74
C SER A 198 -12.02 0.93 -3.74
N SER A 199 -11.35 -0.23 -3.67
CA SER A 199 -11.70 -1.38 -4.52
C SER A 199 -12.99 -2.08 -4.10
N LYS A 200 -13.61 -1.65 -2.98
CA LYS A 200 -14.92 -2.13 -2.54
C LYS A 200 -16.06 -1.43 -3.28
N THR A 201 -15.97 -0.12 -3.42
CA THR A 201 -17.00 0.74 -4.03
C THR A 201 -16.67 1.08 -5.48
N TRP A 202 -15.42 0.91 -5.88
CA TRP A 202 -14.89 1.28 -7.19
C TRP A 202 -15.01 2.78 -7.46
N THR A 203 -14.86 3.60 -6.42
CA THR A 203 -15.02 5.06 -6.47
C THR A 203 -13.86 5.77 -5.78
N TRP A 204 -13.61 7.00 -6.21
CA TRP A 204 -12.76 7.96 -5.51
C TRP A 204 -13.59 8.77 -4.52
N GLU A 205 -13.12 8.88 -3.29
CA GLU A 205 -13.72 9.68 -2.23
C GLU A 205 -12.66 10.58 -1.59
N GLU A 206 -13.02 11.81 -1.28
CA GLU A 206 -12.12 12.69 -0.53
C GLU A 206 -12.12 12.31 0.95
N ARG A 207 -10.94 12.07 1.52
CA ARG A 207 -10.75 11.77 2.94
C ARG A 207 -9.86 12.83 3.57
N ILE A 208 -10.29 13.37 4.70
CA ILE A 208 -9.53 14.38 5.43
C ILE A 208 -8.68 13.69 6.49
N PHE A 209 -7.39 13.99 6.45
CA PHE A 209 -6.39 13.54 7.40
C PHE A 209 -5.91 14.72 8.26
N VAL A 210 -5.61 14.44 9.53
CA VAL A 210 -5.00 15.42 10.43
C VAL A 210 -3.57 15.01 10.72
N ARG A 211 -2.65 15.96 10.59
CA ARG A 211 -1.25 15.80 10.97
C ARG A 211 -1.15 15.59 12.49
N ARG A 212 -0.38 14.58 12.90
CA ARG A 212 -0.02 14.38 14.32
C ARG A 212 1.43 14.82 14.55
N GLY A 213 1.61 15.87 15.34
CA GLY A 213 2.91 16.45 15.64
C GLY A 213 3.13 17.78 14.93
N GLU A 214 4.33 18.32 15.10
CA GLU A 214 4.76 19.56 14.47
C GLU A 214 4.84 19.41 12.94
N PRO A 215 4.69 20.51 12.17
CA PRO A 215 5.04 20.52 10.76
C PRO A 215 6.45 19.97 10.54
N ALA A 216 6.62 19.25 9.43
CA ALA A 216 7.93 18.82 8.94
C ALA A 216 8.78 19.98 8.39
N GLY A 217 8.16 21.14 8.20
CA GLY A 217 8.75 22.33 7.62
C GLY A 217 7.70 23.11 6.85
N THR A 218 8.16 23.88 5.88
CA THR A 218 7.33 24.61 4.92
C THR A 218 7.37 23.95 3.54
N ASN A 219 6.50 24.36 2.64
CA ASN A 219 6.57 23.96 1.23
C ASN A 219 7.93 24.27 0.60
N ALA A 220 8.58 25.37 1.00
CA ALA A 220 9.92 25.72 0.54
C ALA A 220 10.97 24.68 0.99
N ASP A 221 10.87 24.17 2.22
CA ASP A 221 11.79 23.13 2.73
C ASP A 221 11.61 21.79 1.99
N MET A 222 10.44 21.56 1.38
CA MET A 222 10.21 20.39 0.54
C MET A 222 10.75 20.56 -0.88
N HIS A 223 11.00 21.78 -1.32
CA HIS A 223 11.56 22.02 -2.64
C HIS A 223 13.01 21.53 -2.69
N SER A 224 13.33 20.70 -3.68
CA SER A 224 14.71 20.26 -3.92
C SER A 224 15.06 20.55 -5.38
N ASP A 225 16.13 21.34 -5.57
CA ASP A 225 16.68 21.69 -6.88
C ASP A 225 17.45 20.53 -7.54
N LEU A 226 17.64 19.42 -6.81
CA LEU A 226 18.41 18.27 -7.26
C LEU A 226 17.48 17.24 -7.92
N ILE A 227 17.67 17.02 -9.22
CA ILE A 227 17.06 15.94 -10.03
C ILE A 227 17.24 14.54 -9.40
N ARG A 228 18.23 14.38 -8.50
CA ARG A 228 18.64 13.08 -7.92
C ARG A 228 17.67 12.44 -6.94
N ASP A 229 16.67 13.16 -6.45
CA ASP A 229 15.76 12.67 -5.39
C ASP A 229 14.42 12.15 -5.95
N HIS A 230 14.43 11.63 -7.18
CA HIS A 230 13.23 11.23 -7.90
C HIS A 230 12.81 9.80 -7.67
N PHE A 231 13.65 8.95 -7.08
CA PHE A 231 13.45 7.53 -7.37
C PHE A 231 12.64 6.75 -6.34
N HIS A 232 12.79 6.93 -5.03
CA HIS A 232 12.02 6.06 -4.11
C HIS A 232 11.79 6.75 -2.77
N ARG A 233 10.64 7.41 -2.60
CA ARG A 233 10.18 7.82 -1.27
C ARG A 233 8.99 6.96 -0.89
N TYR A 234 9.02 6.42 0.31
CA TYR A 234 8.09 5.38 0.71
C TYR A 234 6.90 6.03 1.40
N VAL A 235 5.70 5.68 0.93
CA VAL A 235 4.48 5.85 1.71
C VAL A 235 4.10 4.49 2.26
N ALA A 236 3.82 4.41 3.55
CA ALA A 236 3.44 3.16 4.20
C ALA A 236 2.19 3.39 5.02
N TYR A 237 1.18 2.55 4.83
CA TYR A 237 0.04 2.51 5.73
C TYR A 237 0.24 1.44 6.81
N TRP A 238 0.18 1.87 8.06
CA TRP A 238 0.36 0.97 9.18
C TRP A 238 -0.55 1.34 10.35
N LYS A 239 -1.34 0.35 10.82
CA LYS A 239 -2.24 0.47 11.97
C LYS A 239 -3.16 1.71 11.94
N GLY A 240 -3.81 1.98 10.81
CA GLY A 240 -4.76 3.11 10.71
C GLY A 240 -4.11 4.47 10.48
N ALA A 241 -2.79 4.51 10.24
CA ALA A 241 -2.06 5.73 9.97
C ALA A 241 -1.26 5.60 8.68
N VAL A 242 -1.22 6.68 7.90
CA VAL A 242 -0.37 6.81 6.70
C VAL A 242 0.92 7.48 7.14
N TYR A 243 2.05 6.84 6.82
CA TYR A 243 3.38 7.35 7.03
C TYR A 243 3.96 7.75 5.69
N VAL A 244 4.42 9.00 5.57
CA VAL A 244 4.98 9.52 4.32
C VAL A 244 6.43 9.88 4.59
N HIS A 245 7.35 9.36 3.77
CA HIS A 245 8.73 9.83 3.73
C HIS A 245 8.83 11.08 2.84
N CYS A 246 9.31 12.17 3.43
CA CYS A 246 9.16 13.51 2.86
C CYS A 246 10.39 13.96 2.11
N GLN A 247 10.31 15.14 1.50
CA GLN A 247 11.39 15.66 0.66
C GLN A 247 12.66 16.05 1.38
N ASN A 248 12.53 16.41 2.64
CA ASN A 248 13.62 16.81 3.52
C ASN A 248 14.01 15.68 4.51
N ASP A 249 13.79 14.43 4.13
CA ASP A 249 14.04 13.22 4.96
C ASP A 249 13.26 13.15 6.29
N SER A 250 12.28 14.04 6.47
CA SER A 250 11.34 13.91 7.59
C SER A 250 10.33 12.78 7.34
N MET A 251 9.71 12.31 8.42
CA MET A 251 8.61 11.35 8.36
C MET A 251 7.33 12.02 8.86
N MET A 252 6.28 11.97 8.05
CA MET A 252 4.96 12.43 8.42
C MET A 252 4.07 11.29 8.84
N ARG A 253 3.11 11.59 9.71
CA ARG A 253 2.08 10.66 10.14
C ARG A 253 0.70 11.31 10.09
N TYR A 254 -0.16 10.73 9.29
CA TYR A 254 -1.57 11.09 9.16
C TYR A 254 -2.47 10.03 9.77
N ILE A 255 -3.56 10.44 10.39
CA ILE A 255 -4.61 9.55 10.88
C ILE A 255 -5.93 10.00 10.26
N SER A 256 -6.72 9.04 9.77
CA SER A 256 -8.06 9.31 9.26
C SER A 256 -8.94 9.87 10.37
N ILE A 257 -9.72 10.92 10.07
CA ILE A 257 -10.71 11.47 11.02
C ILE A 257 -12.02 10.66 10.96
N THR A 258 -12.27 9.92 9.87
CA THR A 258 -13.44 9.06 9.72
C THR A 258 -13.18 7.66 10.30
N PRO A 259 -14.14 7.10 11.07
CA PRO A 259 -14.05 5.79 11.71
C PRO A 259 -14.13 4.62 10.73
#